data_AF-A0A162K3C2-F1
#
_entry.id   AF-A0A162K3C2-F1
#
_cell.length_a   1.000
_cell.length_b   1.000
_cell.length_c   1.000
_cell.angle_alpha   90.00
_cell.angle_beta   90.00
_cell.angle_gamma   90.00
#
_symmetry.space_group_name_H-M   'P 1'
#
loop_
_entity.id
_entity.type
_entity.pdbx_description
1 polymer ?
#
loop_
_entity_poly.entity_id
_entity_poly.type
_entity_poly.pdbx_seq_one_letter_code
_entity_poly.pdbx_strand_id
1 'polypeptide(L)'
;MLAVICAAGMVSIPRDLRTRAPDGLTMDWLGVVTIAPGLILLVYGITDSSQAPQGWASPQIIAAVVTSACFLAVAVYVEGWVATNPLVPSDLFSPTYMKRLVVGLFFTYGAFGIFLFYSSFYLELVLEKSPLQTAVWYIPMIISGLVLGVVGRMTLHLLPGRTLLLLSGTGFVVACLLFSLMPAGPNYWAWIMPAMIASSIGIDITFTVSNVFITTNLPGRRQGLAEALINSTLFLGISVFLGLANVAVANTSDLPLRKNYQVAFWLAVGVSGVAMLVFAFIDLGQAKSELTVEERERMEQGAHQGA
;
A
#
# COMPACT_ATOMS: atom_id res chain seq x y z
N MET A 1 -8.74 17.00 12.79
CA MET A 1 -8.88 16.20 11.56
C MET A 1 -9.80 15.00 11.75
N LEU A 2 -9.51 14.09 12.70
CA LEU A 2 -10.38 12.93 13.02
C LEU A 2 -11.84 13.29 13.32
N ALA A 3 -12.10 14.29 14.18
CA ALA A 3 -13.46 14.74 14.48
C ALA A 3 -14.21 15.28 13.24
N VAL A 4 -13.50 15.87 12.28
CA VAL A 4 -14.06 16.38 11.02
C VAL A 4 -14.41 15.22 10.09
N ILE A 5 -13.57 14.19 10.02
CA ILE A 5 -13.84 12.96 9.27
C ILE A 5 -15.04 12.22 9.86
N CYS A 6 -15.14 12.10 11.19
CA CYS A 6 -16.28 11.50 11.87
C CYS A 6 -17.57 12.30 11.64
N ALA A 7 -17.52 13.63 11.74
CA ALA A 7 -18.67 14.49 11.48
C ALA A 7 -19.11 14.44 10.01
N ALA A 8 -18.17 14.47 9.07
CA ALA A 8 -18.46 14.33 7.64
C ALA A 8 -19.03 12.95 7.31
N GLY A 9 -18.56 11.90 7.99
CA GLY A 9 -19.11 10.54 7.89
C GLY A 9 -20.56 10.48 8.39
N MET A 10 -20.87 11.08 9.53
CA MET A 10 -22.25 11.13 10.06
C MET A 10 -23.24 11.86 9.14
N VAL A 11 -22.76 12.83 8.35
CA VAL A 11 -23.58 13.61 7.42
C VAL A 11 -23.67 12.94 6.04
N SER A 12 -22.60 12.29 5.57
CA SER A 12 -22.54 11.70 4.22
C SER A 12 -23.05 10.27 4.14
N ILE A 13 -23.04 9.50 5.24
CA ILE A 13 -23.55 8.12 5.24
C ILE A 13 -25.09 8.17 5.11
N PRO A 14 -25.66 7.69 4.00
CA PRO A 14 -27.11 7.66 3.83
C PRO A 14 -27.73 6.79 4.93
N ARG A 15 -28.74 7.34 5.63
CA ARG A 15 -29.46 6.64 6.72
C ARG A 15 -30.11 5.32 6.26
N ASP A 16 -30.25 5.12 4.95
CA ASP A 16 -30.88 3.96 4.30
C ASP A 16 -30.04 2.66 4.34
N LEU A 17 -28.78 2.72 4.78
CA LEU A 17 -28.01 1.51 5.08
C LEU A 17 -28.49 0.80 6.36
N ARG A 18 -29.17 1.54 7.26
CA ARG A 18 -29.65 1.02 8.54
C ARG A 18 -30.91 0.16 8.39
N THR A 19 -31.69 0.37 7.32
CA THR A 19 -32.91 -0.38 6.97
C THR A 19 -32.64 -1.66 6.19
N ARG A 20 -31.42 -1.83 5.65
CA ARG A 20 -30.98 -3.03 4.90
C ARG A 20 -29.94 -3.90 5.62
N ALA A 21 -29.54 -3.55 6.84
CA ALA A 21 -28.69 -4.43 7.63
C ALA A 21 -29.49 -5.71 7.94
N PRO A 22 -29.05 -6.90 7.49
CA PRO A 22 -29.71 -8.15 7.87
C PRO A 22 -29.76 -8.25 9.39
N ASP A 23 -30.90 -8.67 9.93
CA ASP A 23 -31.08 -8.89 11.36
C ASP A 23 -29.92 -9.75 11.90
N GLY A 24 -29.18 -9.22 12.89
CA GLY A 24 -28.11 -9.95 13.60
C GLY A 24 -26.66 -9.52 13.35
N LEU A 25 -26.39 -8.54 12.47
CA LEU A 25 -25.04 -7.98 12.29
C LEU A 25 -24.70 -6.99 13.41
N THR A 26 -24.03 -7.47 14.46
CA THR A 26 -23.49 -6.66 15.54
C THR A 26 -22.07 -6.19 15.21
N MET A 27 -21.78 -4.92 15.44
CA MET A 27 -20.43 -4.36 15.30
C MET A 27 -19.45 -5.04 16.26
N ASP A 28 -18.30 -5.50 15.74
CA ASP A 28 -17.22 -6.07 16.55
C ASP A 28 -16.39 -4.97 17.22
N TRP A 29 -16.89 -4.47 18.34
CA TRP A 29 -16.21 -3.45 19.14
C TRP A 29 -14.88 -3.95 19.73
N LEU A 30 -14.76 -5.25 20.00
CA LEU A 30 -13.54 -5.83 20.56
C LEU A 30 -12.41 -5.86 19.53
N GLY A 31 -12.72 -6.22 18.28
CA GLY A 31 -11.77 -6.12 17.17
C GLY A 31 -11.36 -4.67 16.89
N VAL A 32 -12.28 -3.69 16.92
CA VAL A 32 -11.93 -2.28 16.72
C VAL A 32 -10.95 -1.79 17.80
N VAL A 33 -11.24 -2.09 19.07
CA VAL A 33 -10.45 -1.64 20.22
C VAL A 33 -9.09 -2.35 20.29
N THR A 34 -8.90 -3.47 19.60
CA THR A 34 -7.61 -4.18 19.58
C THR A 34 -6.78 -3.84 18.34
N ILE A 35 -7.38 -3.84 17.15
CA ILE A 35 -6.68 -3.61 15.87
C ILE A 35 -6.23 -2.15 15.73
N ALA A 36 -7.14 -1.20 15.98
CA ALA A 36 -6.86 0.21 15.72
C ALA A 36 -5.69 0.75 16.56
N PRO A 37 -5.66 0.60 17.90
CA PRO A 37 -4.52 1.05 18.69
C PRO A 37 -3.27 0.19 18.43
N GLY A 38 -3.40 -1.10 18.12
CA GLY A 38 -2.27 -1.96 17.74
C GLY A 38 -1.55 -1.44 16.51
N LEU A 39 -2.27 -1.17 15.42
CA LEU A 39 -1.68 -0.61 14.20
C LEU A 39 -1.12 0.80 14.42
N ILE A 40 -1.83 1.65 15.17
CA ILE A 40 -1.35 3.01 15.47
C ILE A 40 -0.04 2.97 16.27
N LEU A 41 0.03 2.13 17.31
CA LEU A 41 1.23 1.96 18.12
C LEU A 41 2.40 1.38 17.32
N LEU A 42 2.12 0.45 16.40
CA LEU A 42 3.15 -0.12 15.55
C LEU A 42 3.74 0.93 14.61
N VAL A 43 2.89 1.67 13.90
CA VAL A 43 3.31 2.74 13.00
C VAL A 43 4.02 3.85 13.76
N TYR A 44 3.52 4.21 14.95
CA TYR A 44 4.14 5.18 15.84
C TYR A 44 5.54 4.73 16.25
N GLY A 45 5.69 3.51 16.78
CA GLY A 45 6.97 2.97 17.22
C GLY A 45 8.00 2.94 16.10
N ILE A 46 7.61 2.54 14.89
CA ILE A 46 8.52 2.50 13.75
C ILE A 46 8.86 3.89 13.23
N THR A 47 7.92 4.83 13.19
CA THR A 47 8.18 6.20 12.68
C THR A 47 9.05 7.00 13.64
N ASP A 48 8.71 6.96 14.93
CA ASP A 48 9.42 7.69 15.98
C ASP A 48 10.80 7.08 16.29
N SER A 49 11.05 5.84 15.81
CA SER A 49 12.37 5.19 15.87
C SER A 49 13.50 5.97 15.22
N SER A 50 13.18 6.84 14.27
CA SER A 50 14.16 7.67 13.57
C SER A 50 14.57 8.93 14.33
N GLN A 51 13.74 9.40 15.27
CA GLN A 51 13.93 10.66 16.01
C GLN A 51 14.39 10.45 17.46
N ALA A 52 14.25 9.23 17.99
CA ALA A 52 14.60 8.94 19.37
C ALA A 52 16.13 8.95 19.63
N PRO A 53 16.59 9.41 20.81
CA PRO A 53 18.02 9.56 21.13
C PRO A 53 18.87 8.27 21.02
N GLN A 54 18.25 7.11 21.18
CA GLN A 54 18.88 5.78 21.03
C GLN A 54 18.30 4.98 19.85
N GLY A 55 17.54 5.65 18.97
CA GLY A 55 16.79 5.01 17.89
C GLY A 55 15.98 3.80 18.39
N TRP A 56 16.14 2.67 17.73
CA TRP A 56 15.47 1.39 18.05
C TRP A 56 15.81 0.81 19.43
N ALA A 57 16.93 1.21 20.04
CA ALA A 57 17.29 0.75 21.39
C ALA A 57 16.57 1.53 22.50
N SER A 58 15.80 2.57 22.15
CA SER A 58 15.00 3.31 23.12
C SER A 58 13.94 2.38 23.74
N PRO A 59 13.87 2.30 25.08
CA PRO A 59 12.86 1.49 25.77
C PRO A 59 11.43 1.83 25.36
N GLN A 60 11.17 3.10 24.98
CA GLN A 60 9.87 3.57 24.53
C GLN A 60 9.45 2.94 23.19
N ILE A 61 10.38 2.77 22.26
CA ILE A 61 10.12 2.18 20.94
C ILE A 61 9.97 0.66 21.05
N ILE A 62 10.82 0.01 21.85
CA ILE A 62 10.69 -1.42 22.13
C ILE A 62 9.35 -1.68 22.82
N ALA A 63 8.96 -0.87 23.80
CA ALA A 63 7.66 -0.98 24.46
C ALA A 63 6.51 -0.75 23.48
N ALA A 64 6.58 0.24 22.59
CA ALA A 64 5.55 0.51 21.59
C ALA A 64 5.41 -0.66 20.58
N VAL A 65 6.52 -1.20 20.07
CA VAL A 65 6.53 -2.33 19.13
C VAL A 65 6.03 -3.61 19.82
N VAL A 66 6.52 -3.94 21.01
CA VAL A 66 6.05 -5.11 21.77
C VAL A 66 4.57 -4.98 22.13
N THR A 67 4.14 -3.81 22.59
CA THR A 67 2.72 -3.55 22.89
C THR A 67 1.88 -3.69 21.64
N SER A 68 2.31 -3.14 20.51
CA SER A 68 1.60 -3.28 19.25
C SER A 68 1.52 -4.72 18.76
N ALA A 69 2.60 -5.50 18.89
CA ALA A 69 2.62 -6.92 18.55
C ALA A 69 1.65 -7.71 19.45
N CYS A 70 1.58 -7.40 20.74
CA CYS A 70 0.60 -7.97 21.66
C CYS A 70 -0.83 -7.60 21.25
N PHE A 71 -1.11 -6.33 20.95
CA PHE A 71 -2.43 -5.89 20.51
C PHE A 71 -2.86 -6.53 19.19
N LEU A 72 -1.94 -6.68 18.23
CA LEU A 72 -2.21 -7.36 16.95
C LEU A 72 -2.36 -8.88 17.13
N ALA A 73 -1.58 -9.52 18.01
CA ALA A 73 -1.75 -10.94 18.33
C ALA A 73 -3.10 -11.21 19.01
N VAL A 74 -3.50 -10.34 19.94
CA VAL A 74 -4.83 -10.38 20.56
C VAL A 74 -5.92 -10.13 19.53
N ALA A 75 -5.73 -9.17 18.60
CA ALA A 75 -6.66 -8.95 17.51
C ALA A 75 -6.84 -10.18 16.62
N VAL A 76 -5.75 -10.83 16.19
CA VAL A 76 -5.81 -12.08 15.40
C VAL A 76 -6.51 -13.20 16.17
N TYR A 77 -6.28 -13.30 17.48
CA TYR A 77 -6.97 -14.27 18.32
C TYR A 77 -8.46 -13.96 18.47
N VAL A 78 -8.83 -12.71 18.71
CA VAL A 78 -10.21 -12.26 18.86
C VAL A 78 -10.97 -12.42 17.55
N GLU A 79 -10.42 -11.96 16.42
CA GLU A 79 -11.03 -12.11 15.10
C GLU A 79 -11.12 -13.58 14.65
N GLY A 80 -10.11 -14.40 14.99
CA GLY A 80 -10.05 -15.80 14.57
C GLY A 80 -10.93 -16.76 15.38
N TRP A 81 -11.09 -16.50 16.68
CA TRP A 81 -11.66 -17.48 17.61
C TRP A 81 -12.81 -16.98 18.48
N VAL A 82 -12.97 -15.66 18.67
CA VAL A 82 -13.90 -15.09 19.66
C VAL A 82 -15.03 -14.29 19.00
N ALA A 83 -14.76 -13.64 17.88
CA ALA A 83 -15.72 -12.75 17.23
C ALA A 83 -16.81 -13.55 16.49
N THR A 84 -18.07 -13.36 16.89
CA THR A 84 -19.25 -13.91 16.18
C THR A 84 -19.45 -13.25 14.81
N ASN A 85 -18.98 -12.02 14.64
CA ASN A 85 -18.98 -11.25 13.39
C ASN A 85 -17.61 -10.57 13.21
N PRO A 86 -16.56 -11.26 12.73
CA PRO A 86 -15.21 -10.71 12.63
C PRO A 86 -15.14 -9.51 11.70
N LEU A 87 -14.33 -8.51 12.05
CA LEU A 87 -14.05 -7.32 11.23
C LEU A 87 -13.38 -7.67 9.90
N VAL A 88 -12.44 -8.63 9.92
CA VAL A 88 -11.87 -9.24 8.71
C VAL A 88 -12.46 -10.65 8.52
N PRO A 89 -13.64 -10.78 7.87
CA PRO A 89 -14.23 -12.08 7.63
C PRO A 89 -13.32 -12.93 6.71
N SER A 90 -13.16 -14.21 7.04
CA SER A 90 -12.32 -15.15 6.28
C SER A 90 -12.70 -15.23 4.79
N ASP A 91 -13.98 -15.04 4.48
CA ASP A 91 -14.50 -14.97 3.12
C ASP A 91 -13.88 -13.82 2.28
N LEU A 92 -13.32 -12.79 2.92
CA LEU A 92 -12.60 -11.72 2.23
C LEU A 92 -11.38 -12.26 1.48
N PHE A 93 -10.76 -13.31 2.02
CA PHE A 93 -9.65 -14.04 1.43
C PHE A 93 -10.08 -15.28 0.62
N SER A 94 -11.39 -15.50 0.46
CA SER A 94 -11.94 -16.56 -0.39
C SER A 94 -11.48 -16.45 -1.86
N PRO A 95 -11.38 -15.24 -2.47
CA PRO A 95 -10.85 -15.12 -3.82
C PRO A 95 -9.41 -15.63 -3.93
N THR A 96 -9.17 -16.53 -4.90
CA THR A 96 -7.93 -17.31 -5.12
C THR A 96 -6.63 -16.49 -5.14
N TYR A 97 -6.72 -15.18 -5.40
CA TYR A 97 -5.58 -14.27 -5.51
C TYR A 97 -5.52 -13.16 -4.46
N MET A 98 -6.54 -13.02 -3.59
CA MET A 98 -6.59 -11.91 -2.62
C MET A 98 -5.38 -11.91 -1.68
N LYS A 99 -5.01 -13.07 -1.11
CA LYS A 99 -3.85 -13.19 -0.22
C LYS A 99 -2.54 -12.75 -0.90
N ARG A 100 -2.35 -13.18 -2.14
CA ARG A 100 -1.15 -12.83 -2.93
C ARG A 100 -1.13 -11.35 -3.31
N LEU A 101 -2.29 -10.79 -3.62
CA LEU A 101 -2.42 -9.36 -3.90
C LEU A 101 -2.08 -8.52 -2.67
N VAL A 102 -2.61 -8.85 -1.50
CA VAL A 102 -2.32 -8.16 -0.23
C VAL A 102 -0.83 -8.23 0.11
N VAL A 103 -0.20 -9.41 -0.05
CA VAL A 103 1.25 -9.56 0.13
C VAL A 103 2.03 -8.72 -0.88
N GLY A 104 1.68 -8.78 -2.17
CA GLY A 104 2.35 -7.98 -3.20
C GLY A 104 2.25 -6.49 -2.92
N LEU A 105 1.07 -6.00 -2.54
CA LEU A 105 0.81 -4.63 -2.14
C LEU A 105 1.66 -4.19 -0.93
N PHE A 106 1.78 -5.05 0.09
CA PHE A 106 2.62 -4.80 1.26
C PHE A 106 4.07 -4.50 0.86
N PHE A 107 4.66 -5.32 -0.01
CA PHE A 107 6.02 -5.10 -0.50
C PHE A 107 6.12 -3.89 -1.45
N THR A 108 5.17 -3.72 -2.38
CA THR A 108 5.18 -2.58 -3.34
C THR A 108 5.11 -1.24 -2.62
N TYR A 109 4.18 -1.09 -1.68
CA TYR A 109 4.05 0.16 -0.92
C TYR A 109 5.20 0.34 0.08
N GLY A 110 5.79 -0.74 0.58
CA GLY A 110 7.06 -0.71 1.30
C GLY A 110 8.19 -0.08 0.50
N ALA A 111 8.40 -0.55 -0.73
CA ALA A 111 9.40 0.01 -1.64
C ALA A 111 9.09 1.47 -2.00
N PHE A 112 7.82 1.81 -2.21
CA PHE A 112 7.38 3.19 -2.46
C PHE A 112 7.70 4.12 -1.27
N GLY A 113 7.46 3.68 -0.04
CA GLY A 113 7.78 4.43 1.16
C GLY A 113 9.27 4.75 1.28
N ILE A 114 10.13 3.75 1.07
CA ILE A 114 11.59 3.95 1.04
C ILE A 114 11.97 4.91 -0.07
N PHE A 115 11.47 4.66 -1.29
CA PHE A 115 11.78 5.50 -2.45
C PHE A 115 11.43 6.96 -2.18
N LEU A 116 10.20 7.27 -1.74
CA LEU A 116 9.73 8.64 -1.56
C LEU A 116 10.53 9.39 -0.49
N PHE A 117 10.76 8.73 0.66
CA PHE A 117 11.52 9.31 1.76
C PHE A 117 12.98 9.54 1.37
N TYR A 118 13.69 8.50 0.94
CA TYR A 118 15.11 8.60 0.66
C TYR A 118 15.43 9.39 -0.60
N SER A 119 14.55 9.40 -1.62
CA SER A 119 14.73 10.29 -2.78
C SER A 119 14.67 11.74 -2.37
N SER A 120 13.73 12.14 -1.50
CA SER A 120 13.65 13.53 -1.01
C SER A 120 14.95 13.93 -0.31
N PHE A 121 15.39 13.13 0.67
CA PHE A 121 16.63 13.42 1.39
C PHE A 121 17.88 13.32 0.51
N TYR A 122 17.91 12.44 -0.48
CA TYR A 122 19.04 12.37 -1.41
C TYR A 122 19.12 13.65 -2.24
N LEU A 123 18.00 14.16 -2.75
CA LEU A 123 17.96 15.41 -3.51
C LEU A 123 18.40 16.62 -2.66
N GLU A 124 17.97 16.68 -1.41
CA GLU A 124 18.28 17.80 -0.52
C GLU A 124 19.68 17.73 0.10
N LEU A 125 20.07 16.58 0.65
CA LEU A 125 21.32 16.43 1.40
C LEU A 125 22.51 15.99 0.54
N VAL A 126 22.30 15.17 -0.49
CA VAL A 126 23.40 14.67 -1.34
C VAL A 126 23.63 15.54 -2.57
N LEU A 127 22.54 16.02 -3.19
CA LEU A 127 22.60 16.91 -4.36
C LEU A 127 22.54 18.39 -3.99
N GLU A 128 22.42 18.69 -2.69
CA GLU A 128 22.39 20.04 -2.11
C GLU A 128 21.35 20.93 -2.79
N LYS A 129 20.19 20.36 -3.13
CA LYS A 129 19.09 21.11 -3.75
C LYS A 129 18.18 21.70 -2.71
N SER A 130 17.63 22.87 -3.02
CA SER A 130 16.65 23.50 -2.15
C SER A 130 15.36 22.66 -2.14
N PRO A 131 14.58 22.67 -1.03
CA PRO A 131 13.30 21.97 -0.97
C PRO A 131 12.33 22.40 -2.07
N LEU A 132 12.38 23.67 -2.48
CA LEU A 132 11.58 24.18 -3.61
C LEU A 132 11.99 23.52 -4.93
N GLN A 133 13.29 23.33 -5.16
CA GLN A 133 13.78 22.65 -6.35
C GLN A 133 13.45 21.15 -6.34
N THR A 134 13.56 20.51 -5.17
CA THR A 134 13.11 19.13 -4.96
C THR A 134 11.63 18.98 -5.34
N ALA A 135 10.75 19.86 -4.87
CA ALA A 135 9.34 19.85 -5.25
C ALA A 135 9.11 19.98 -6.76
N VAL A 136 9.88 20.83 -7.45
CA VAL A 136 9.84 20.96 -8.92
C VAL A 136 10.26 19.64 -9.60
N TRP A 137 11.22 18.93 -9.03
CA TRP A 137 11.69 17.63 -9.55
C TRP A 137 10.70 16.47 -9.32
N TYR A 138 9.72 16.63 -8.42
CA TYR A 138 8.60 15.69 -8.26
C TYR A 138 7.44 15.94 -9.24
N ILE A 139 7.39 17.08 -9.92
CA ILE A 139 6.32 17.40 -10.88
C ILE A 139 6.13 16.31 -11.95
N PRO A 140 7.18 15.72 -12.55
CA PRO A 140 7.02 14.63 -13.51
C PRO A 140 6.22 13.45 -12.97
N MET A 141 6.36 13.12 -11.68
CA MET A 141 5.61 12.05 -11.03
C MET A 141 4.10 12.35 -11.03
N ILE A 142 3.72 13.59 -10.75
CA ILE A 142 2.32 14.03 -10.71
C ILE A 142 1.74 14.03 -12.12
N ILE A 143 2.48 14.58 -13.09
CA ILE A 143 2.04 14.64 -14.50
C ILE A 143 1.89 13.22 -15.06
N SER A 144 2.85 12.33 -14.82
CA SER A 144 2.76 10.94 -15.27
C SER A 144 1.55 10.24 -14.66
N GLY A 145 1.25 10.47 -13.38
CA GLY A 145 0.09 9.85 -12.73
C GLY A 145 -1.24 10.34 -13.30
N LEU A 146 -1.35 11.64 -13.61
CA LEU A 146 -2.53 12.18 -14.30
C LEU A 146 -2.70 11.57 -15.70
N VAL A 147 -1.61 11.48 -16.46
CA VAL A 147 -1.62 10.85 -17.79
C VAL A 147 -2.02 9.39 -17.68
N LEU A 148 -1.45 8.63 -16.75
CA LEU A 148 -1.79 7.23 -16.51
C LEU A 148 -3.24 7.06 -16.03
N GLY A 149 -3.81 7.98 -15.27
CA GLY A 149 -5.22 7.93 -14.90
C GLY A 149 -6.16 8.13 -16.10
N VAL A 150 -5.76 8.93 -17.10
CA VAL A 150 -6.51 9.10 -18.35
C VAL A 150 -6.32 7.89 -19.27
N VAL A 151 -5.06 7.52 -19.53
CA VAL A 151 -4.68 6.41 -20.41
C VAL A 151 -5.17 5.09 -19.84
N GLY A 152 -5.01 4.88 -18.53
CA GLY A 152 -5.40 3.67 -17.82
C GLY A 152 -6.89 3.36 -17.97
N ARG A 153 -7.76 4.37 -17.93
CA ARG A 153 -9.20 4.19 -18.24
C ARG A 153 -9.43 3.58 -19.62
N MET A 154 -8.59 3.93 -20.60
CA MET A 154 -8.69 3.44 -21.97
C MET A 154 -7.90 2.15 -22.23
N THR A 155 -6.86 1.83 -21.46
CA THR A 155 -5.94 0.72 -21.77
C THR A 155 -5.99 -0.43 -20.80
N LEU A 156 -6.39 -0.22 -19.53
CA LEU A 156 -6.34 -1.26 -18.51
C LEU A 156 -7.26 -2.44 -18.84
N HIS A 157 -8.38 -2.19 -19.53
CA HIS A 157 -9.31 -3.24 -19.94
C HIS A 157 -8.80 -4.14 -21.08
N LEU A 158 -7.72 -3.73 -21.75
CA LEU A 158 -7.14 -4.44 -22.89
C LEU A 158 -6.03 -5.42 -22.47
N LEU A 159 -5.44 -5.24 -21.28
CA LEU A 159 -4.31 -6.04 -20.82
C LEU A 159 -4.70 -7.06 -19.74
N PRO A 160 -4.06 -8.24 -19.70
CA PRO A 160 -4.14 -9.16 -18.57
C PRO A 160 -3.67 -8.47 -17.28
N GLY A 161 -4.37 -8.70 -16.17
CA GLY A 161 -4.02 -8.12 -14.86
C GLY A 161 -2.61 -8.51 -14.42
N ARG A 162 -2.16 -9.72 -14.75
CA ARG A 162 -0.77 -10.17 -14.55
C ARG A 162 0.26 -9.29 -15.26
N THR A 163 0.02 -8.94 -16.52
CA THR A 163 0.94 -8.10 -17.32
C THR A 163 1.03 -6.70 -16.72
N LEU A 164 -0.09 -6.16 -16.24
CA LEU A 164 -0.13 -4.85 -15.58
C LEU A 164 0.64 -4.86 -14.26
N LEU A 165 0.47 -5.88 -13.43
CA LEU A 165 1.22 -6.01 -12.18
C LEU A 165 2.73 -6.20 -12.41
N LEU A 166 3.12 -6.95 -13.44
CA LEU A 166 4.53 -7.09 -13.84
C LEU A 166 5.12 -5.77 -14.35
N LEU A 167 4.36 -5.01 -15.15
CA LEU A 167 4.76 -3.69 -15.62
C LEU A 167 4.96 -2.73 -14.44
N SER A 168 4.05 -2.76 -13.47
CA SER A 168 4.19 -1.99 -12.24
C SER A 168 5.46 -2.37 -11.46
N GLY A 169 5.66 -3.67 -11.20
CA GLY A 169 6.83 -4.16 -10.48
C GLY A 169 8.14 -3.75 -11.17
N THR A 170 8.17 -3.83 -12.50
CA THR A 170 9.31 -3.40 -13.31
C THR A 170 9.53 -1.89 -13.18
N GLY A 171 8.47 -1.07 -13.21
CA GLY A 171 8.55 0.37 -13.00
C GLY A 171 9.18 0.74 -11.66
N PHE A 172 8.78 0.06 -10.58
CA PHE A 172 9.37 0.25 -9.26
C PHE A 172 10.83 -0.16 -9.17
N VAL A 173 11.18 -1.33 -9.72
CA VAL A 173 12.57 -1.80 -9.75
C VAL A 173 13.45 -0.82 -10.52
N VAL A 174 13.00 -0.34 -11.68
CA VAL A 174 13.72 0.65 -12.49
C VAL A 174 13.88 1.97 -11.75
N ALA A 175 12.82 2.49 -11.11
CA ALA A 175 12.88 3.72 -10.33
C ALA A 175 13.92 3.63 -9.19
N CYS A 176 13.90 2.52 -8.44
CA CYS A 176 14.84 2.31 -7.34
C CYS A 176 16.28 2.07 -7.85
N LEU A 177 16.45 1.36 -8.97
CA LEU A 177 17.76 1.12 -9.60
C LEU A 177 18.39 2.41 -10.12
N LEU A 178 17.60 3.30 -10.73
CA LEU A 178 18.08 4.60 -11.21
C LEU A 178 18.67 5.42 -10.07
N PHE A 179 17.98 5.51 -8.92
CA PHE A 179 18.53 6.20 -7.74
C PHE A 179 19.73 5.47 -7.12
N SER A 180 19.70 4.13 -7.10
CA SER A 180 20.80 3.32 -6.57
C SER A 180 22.10 3.47 -7.37
N LEU A 181 22.00 3.51 -8.70
CA LEU A 181 23.15 3.62 -9.61
C LEU A 181 23.54 5.06 -9.95
N MET A 182 22.83 6.05 -9.40
CA MET A 182 22.97 7.45 -9.81
C MET A 182 24.39 7.98 -9.56
N PRO A 183 25.08 8.58 -10.56
CA PRO A 183 26.43 9.14 -10.45
C PRO A 183 26.49 10.41 -9.58
N ALA A 184 27.71 10.90 -9.27
CA ALA A 184 27.91 12.09 -8.40
C ALA A 184 27.40 13.40 -9.01
N GLY A 185 27.43 13.52 -10.34
CA GLY A 185 26.87 14.66 -11.10
C GLY A 185 25.79 14.18 -12.06
N PRO A 186 24.62 13.76 -11.57
CA PRO A 186 23.61 13.16 -12.42
C PRO A 186 22.89 14.21 -13.26
N ASN A 187 22.67 13.90 -14.53
CA ASN A 187 21.77 14.66 -15.36
C ASN A 187 20.32 14.39 -14.92
N TYR A 188 19.59 15.44 -14.53
CA TYR A 188 18.19 15.38 -14.12
C TYR A 188 17.31 14.61 -15.13
N TRP A 189 17.50 14.88 -16.43
CA TRP A 189 16.70 14.30 -17.51
C TRP A 189 16.96 12.80 -17.71
N ALA A 190 18.14 12.32 -17.35
CA ALA A 190 18.52 10.92 -17.55
C ALA A 190 18.25 10.04 -16.33
N TRP A 191 18.30 10.62 -15.11
CA TRP A 191 18.24 9.85 -13.87
C TRP A 191 16.96 10.12 -13.07
N ILE A 192 16.68 11.38 -12.78
CA ILE A 192 15.63 11.76 -11.83
C ILE A 192 14.27 11.76 -12.50
N MET A 193 14.13 12.41 -13.67
CA MET A 193 12.87 12.45 -14.39
C MET A 193 12.36 11.03 -14.77
N PRO A 194 13.19 10.14 -15.35
CA PRO A 194 12.73 8.79 -15.67
C PRO A 194 12.39 7.96 -14.44
N ALA A 195 13.12 8.15 -13.33
CA ALA A 195 12.80 7.45 -12.08
C ALA A 195 11.45 7.88 -11.49
N MET A 196 11.13 9.17 -11.54
CA MET A 196 9.84 9.72 -11.08
C MET A 196 8.67 9.22 -11.93
N ILE A 197 8.86 9.13 -13.25
CA ILE A 197 7.86 8.57 -14.16
C ILE A 197 7.69 7.06 -13.89
N ALA A 198 8.79 6.33 -13.73
CA ALA A 198 8.76 4.89 -13.47
C ALA A 198 8.11 4.55 -12.12
N SER A 199 8.33 5.35 -11.07
CA SER A 199 7.66 5.17 -9.78
C SER A 199 6.16 5.41 -9.87
N SER A 200 5.73 6.41 -10.65
CA SER A 200 4.31 6.67 -10.92
C SER A 200 3.64 5.52 -11.67
N ILE A 201 4.28 4.98 -12.71
CA ILE A 201 3.81 3.79 -13.42
C ILE A 201 3.61 2.62 -12.46
N GLY A 202 4.55 2.40 -11.54
CA GLY A 202 4.43 1.39 -10.50
C GLY A 202 3.20 1.59 -9.62
N ILE A 203 3.11 2.74 -8.96
CA ILE A 203 2.09 2.96 -7.94
C ILE A 203 0.68 3.01 -8.53
N ASP A 204 0.50 3.69 -9.66
CA ASP A 204 -0.82 3.95 -10.24
C ASP A 204 -1.43 2.68 -10.84
N ILE A 205 -0.61 1.86 -11.51
CA ILE A 205 -1.06 0.59 -12.07
C ILE A 205 -1.41 -0.39 -10.95
N THR A 206 -0.55 -0.53 -9.94
CA THR A 206 -0.83 -1.41 -8.80
C THR A 206 -2.10 -0.99 -8.07
N PHE A 207 -2.28 0.31 -7.82
CA PHE A 207 -3.49 0.83 -7.19
C PHE A 207 -4.73 0.50 -8.02
N THR A 208 -4.70 0.79 -9.31
CA THR A 208 -5.87 0.59 -10.19
C THR A 208 -6.22 -0.88 -10.36
N VAL A 209 -5.24 -1.76 -10.59
CA VAL A 209 -5.46 -3.21 -10.71
C VAL A 209 -6.03 -3.78 -9.42
N SER A 210 -5.53 -3.33 -8.27
CA SER A 210 -6.04 -3.78 -6.96
C SER A 210 -7.49 -3.35 -6.75
N ASN A 211 -7.81 -2.10 -7.07
CA ASN A 211 -9.16 -1.57 -6.95
C ASN A 211 -10.16 -2.30 -7.87
N VAL A 212 -9.78 -2.55 -9.13
CA VAL A 212 -10.58 -3.36 -10.06
C VAL A 212 -10.76 -4.79 -9.54
N PHE A 213 -9.69 -5.42 -9.03
CA PHE A 213 -9.79 -6.78 -8.49
C PHE A 213 -10.78 -6.87 -7.32
N ILE A 214 -10.72 -5.92 -6.37
CA ILE A 214 -11.64 -5.85 -5.22
C ILE A 214 -13.08 -5.69 -5.69
N THR A 215 -13.31 -4.73 -6.60
CA THR A 215 -14.66 -4.39 -7.06
C THR A 215 -15.29 -5.50 -7.89
N THR A 216 -14.50 -6.27 -8.65
CA THR A 216 -14.99 -7.41 -9.43
C THR A 216 -15.19 -8.68 -8.61
N ASN A 217 -14.34 -8.96 -7.62
CA ASN A 217 -14.32 -10.25 -6.91
C ASN A 217 -15.03 -10.23 -5.55
N LEU A 218 -15.50 -9.07 -5.08
CA LEU A 218 -16.22 -8.96 -3.81
C LEU A 218 -17.57 -8.24 -3.98
N PRO A 219 -18.61 -8.70 -3.27
CA PRO A 219 -19.90 -8.01 -3.23
C PRO A 219 -19.76 -6.63 -2.60
N GLY A 220 -20.59 -5.66 -3.00
CA GLY A 220 -20.47 -4.25 -2.59
C GLY A 220 -20.42 -4.05 -1.07
N ARG A 221 -21.15 -4.88 -0.32
CA ARG A 221 -21.15 -4.89 1.15
C ARG A 221 -19.79 -5.19 1.78
N ARG A 222 -18.90 -5.92 1.10
CA ARG A 222 -17.56 -6.30 1.59
C ARG A 222 -16.43 -5.42 1.04
N GLN A 223 -16.67 -4.66 -0.03
CA GLN A 223 -15.63 -3.83 -0.67
C GLN A 223 -15.05 -2.77 0.29
N GLY A 224 -15.88 -2.16 1.13
CA GLY A 224 -15.40 -1.19 2.13
C GLY A 224 -14.46 -1.81 3.18
N LEU A 225 -14.74 -3.05 3.61
CA LEU A 225 -13.86 -3.80 4.52
C LEU A 225 -12.56 -4.22 3.83
N ALA A 226 -12.65 -4.64 2.55
CA ALA A 226 -11.48 -4.98 1.74
C ALA A 226 -10.52 -3.80 1.58
N GLU A 227 -11.06 -2.63 1.27
CA GLU A 227 -10.29 -1.42 1.05
C GLU A 227 -9.65 -0.93 2.36
N ALA A 228 -10.36 -1.05 3.49
CA ALA A 228 -9.79 -0.76 4.81
C ALA A 228 -8.61 -1.68 5.14
N LEU A 229 -8.76 -2.99 4.94
CA LEU A 229 -7.68 -3.97 5.14
C LEU A 229 -6.47 -3.64 4.25
N ILE A 230 -6.71 -3.32 2.98
CA ILE A 230 -5.64 -2.98 2.04
C ILE A 230 -4.93 -1.73 2.50
N ASN A 231 -5.62 -0.62 2.75
CA ASN A 231 -4.99 0.63 3.21
C ASN A 231 -4.18 0.44 4.50
N SER A 232 -4.71 -0.31 5.48
CA SER A 232 -3.95 -0.68 6.68
C SER A 232 -2.67 -1.44 6.34
N THR A 233 -2.74 -2.39 5.40
CA THR A 233 -1.58 -3.13 4.90
C THR A 233 -0.58 -2.22 4.18
N LEU A 234 -1.05 -1.24 3.40
CA LEU A 234 -0.19 -0.30 2.66
C LEU A 234 0.66 0.53 3.62
N PHE A 235 0.02 1.16 4.61
CA PHE A 235 0.72 1.97 5.61
C PHE A 235 1.63 1.12 6.50
N LEU A 236 1.21 -0.10 6.83
CA LEU A 236 2.04 -1.05 7.54
C LEU A 236 3.31 -1.39 6.73
N GLY A 237 3.17 -1.66 5.44
CA GLY A 237 4.28 -1.91 4.53
C GLY A 237 5.24 -0.74 4.47
N ILE A 238 4.74 0.47 4.23
CA ILE A 238 5.54 1.71 4.24
C ILE A 238 6.33 1.81 5.55
N SER A 239 5.65 1.66 6.68
CA SER A 239 6.25 1.82 8.01
C SER A 239 7.37 0.80 8.23
N VAL A 240 7.09 -0.49 8.08
CA VAL A 240 8.05 -1.58 8.32
C VAL A 240 9.30 -1.43 7.45
N PHE A 241 9.13 -1.25 6.15
CA PHE A 241 10.27 -1.19 5.22
C PHE A 241 11.06 0.11 5.34
N LEU A 242 10.40 1.23 5.63
CA LEU A 242 11.08 2.48 5.96
C LEU A 242 11.89 2.35 7.25
N GLY A 243 11.33 1.69 8.27
CA GLY A 243 12.05 1.34 9.51
C GLY A 243 13.31 0.51 9.25
N LEU A 244 13.21 -0.53 8.43
CA LEU A 244 14.36 -1.36 8.02
C LEU A 244 15.41 -0.55 7.25
N ALA A 245 14.98 0.33 6.34
CA ALA A 245 15.88 1.20 5.60
C ALA A 245 16.61 2.19 6.53
N ASN A 246 15.91 2.77 7.52
CA ASN A 246 16.50 3.63 8.55
C ASN A 246 17.58 2.89 9.34
N VAL A 247 17.32 1.64 9.75
CA VAL A 247 18.33 0.80 10.44
C VAL A 247 19.54 0.54 9.53
N ALA A 248 19.32 0.21 8.25
CA ALA A 248 20.40 -0.07 7.31
C ALA A 248 21.29 1.18 7.08
N VAL A 249 20.68 2.36 6.98
CA VAL A 249 21.36 3.65 6.82
C VAL A 249 22.09 4.05 8.10
N ALA A 250 21.49 3.88 9.27
CA ALA A 250 22.14 4.15 10.55
C ALA A 250 23.39 3.29 10.78
N ASN A 251 23.32 1.99 10.45
CA ASN A 251 24.45 1.06 10.55
C ASN A 251 25.55 1.29 9.51
N THR A 252 25.28 2.08 8.47
CA THR A 252 26.27 2.41 7.43
C THR A 252 26.69 3.88 7.49
N SER A 253 26.51 4.53 8.65
CA SER A 253 26.85 5.94 8.90
C SER A 253 28.33 6.28 8.71
N ASP A 254 29.22 5.28 8.81
CA ASP A 254 30.65 5.43 8.53
C ASP A 254 30.96 5.63 7.03
N LEU A 255 30.01 5.33 6.14
CA LEU A 255 30.19 5.50 4.69
C LEU A 255 29.96 6.96 4.26
N PRO A 256 30.55 7.40 3.13
CA PRO A 256 30.20 8.67 2.52
C PRO A 256 28.69 8.80 2.32
N LEU A 257 28.12 9.98 2.62
CA LEU A 257 26.68 10.25 2.64
C LEU A 257 25.95 9.64 1.43
N ARG A 258 26.48 9.82 0.22
CA ARG A 258 25.91 9.22 -1.00
C ARG A 258 25.82 7.69 -0.96
N LYS A 259 26.90 7.00 -0.55
CA LYS A 259 26.92 5.53 -0.47
C LYS A 259 26.01 5.02 0.63
N ASN A 260 25.92 5.75 1.74
CA ASN A 260 25.00 5.44 2.83
C ASN A 260 23.55 5.44 2.31
N TYR A 261 23.11 6.51 1.64
CA TYR A 261 21.76 6.60 1.08
C TYR A 261 21.50 5.57 -0.04
N GLN A 262 22.53 5.18 -0.80
CA GLN A 262 22.41 4.10 -1.79
C GLN A 262 22.04 2.75 -1.16
N VAL A 263 22.39 2.49 0.11
CA VAL A 263 21.97 1.26 0.82
C VAL A 263 20.45 1.18 0.92
N ALA A 264 19.77 2.29 1.23
CA ALA A 264 18.31 2.32 1.28
C ALA A 264 17.69 2.05 -0.09
N PHE A 265 18.27 2.60 -1.16
CA PHE A 265 17.78 2.32 -2.52
C PHE A 265 18.03 0.87 -2.94
N TRP A 266 19.16 0.26 -2.58
CA TRP A 266 19.40 -1.17 -2.80
C TRP A 266 18.40 -2.05 -2.05
N LEU A 267 18.05 -1.67 -0.81
CA LEU A 267 16.99 -2.33 -0.06
C LEU A 267 15.65 -2.20 -0.78
N ALA A 268 15.31 -1.00 -1.27
CA ALA A 268 14.09 -0.78 -2.07
C ALA A 268 14.07 -1.61 -3.37
N VAL A 269 15.21 -1.80 -4.05
CA VAL A 269 15.35 -2.70 -5.21
C VAL A 269 15.06 -4.15 -4.80
N GLY A 270 15.59 -4.62 -3.66
CA GLY A 270 15.30 -5.96 -3.15
C GLY A 270 13.81 -6.16 -2.84
N VAL A 271 13.20 -5.20 -2.13
CA VAL A 271 11.78 -5.22 -1.74
C VAL A 271 10.87 -5.18 -2.98
N SER A 272 11.16 -4.30 -3.94
CA SER A 272 10.41 -4.23 -5.20
C SER A 272 10.59 -5.47 -6.08
N GLY A 273 11.77 -6.09 -6.06
CA GLY A 273 12.03 -7.38 -6.71
C GLY A 273 11.18 -8.51 -6.13
N VAL A 274 11.05 -8.57 -4.78
CA VAL A 274 10.14 -9.51 -4.12
C VAL A 274 8.69 -9.24 -4.50
N ALA A 275 8.25 -7.97 -4.52
CA ALA A 275 6.91 -7.62 -4.97
C ALA A 275 6.64 -8.09 -6.41
N MET A 276 7.60 -7.88 -7.32
CA MET A 276 7.52 -8.31 -8.70
C MET A 276 7.43 -9.84 -8.83
N LEU A 277 8.21 -10.59 -8.03
CA LEU A 277 8.12 -12.05 -7.98
C LEU A 277 6.74 -12.50 -7.50
N VAL A 278 6.20 -11.88 -6.44
CA VAL A 278 4.85 -12.18 -5.95
C VAL A 278 3.83 -11.94 -7.06
N PHE A 279 3.90 -10.80 -7.74
CA PHE A 279 3.03 -10.47 -8.87
C PHE A 279 3.17 -11.43 -10.05
N ALA A 280 4.35 -12.00 -10.29
CA ALA A 280 4.56 -12.99 -11.35
C ALA A 280 3.75 -14.28 -11.13
N PHE A 281 3.42 -14.62 -9.88
CA PHE A 281 2.60 -15.77 -9.49
C PHE A 281 1.11 -15.44 -9.29
N ILE A 282 0.70 -14.21 -9.62
CA ILE A 282 -0.71 -13.83 -9.64
C ILE A 282 -1.22 -13.90 -11.08
N ASP A 283 -2.22 -14.74 -11.30
CA ASP A 283 -2.97 -14.78 -12.55
C ASP A 283 -4.34 -14.16 -12.34
N LEU A 284 -4.34 -12.83 -12.20
CA LEU A 284 -5.56 -12.07 -12.40
C LEU A 284 -5.82 -12.15 -13.90
N GLY A 285 -6.97 -12.69 -14.31
CA GLY A 285 -7.37 -12.76 -15.71
C GLY A 285 -7.37 -11.39 -16.42
N GLN A 286 -8.04 -11.27 -17.56
CA GLN A 286 -8.15 -9.95 -18.17
C GLN A 286 -8.87 -9.00 -17.20
N ALA A 287 -8.36 -7.78 -17.03
CA ALA A 287 -9.05 -6.71 -16.32
C ALA A 287 -10.23 -6.20 -17.17
N LYS A 288 -11.00 -7.12 -17.75
CA LYS A 288 -12.31 -6.80 -18.30
C LYS A 288 -13.18 -6.35 -17.12
N SER A 289 -14.09 -5.44 -17.41
CA SER A 289 -15.30 -5.28 -16.61
C SER A 289 -16.10 -6.58 -16.70
N GLU A 290 -15.57 -7.66 -16.12
CA GLU A 290 -16.34 -8.84 -15.85
C GLU A 290 -17.45 -8.41 -14.89
N LEU A 291 -18.63 -8.96 -15.11
CA LEU A 291 -19.80 -8.67 -14.30
C LEU A 291 -19.41 -8.79 -12.83
N THR A 292 -19.70 -7.71 -12.10
CA THR A 292 -19.56 -7.68 -10.65
C THR A 292 -20.32 -8.86 -10.04
N VAL A 293 -19.92 -9.29 -8.84
CA VAL A 293 -20.61 -10.40 -8.14
C VAL A 293 -22.13 -10.18 -8.13
N GLU A 294 -22.57 -8.95 -7.89
CA GLU A 294 -23.99 -8.57 -7.90
C GLU A 294 -24.66 -8.65 -9.28
N GLU A 295 -23.94 -8.31 -10.36
CA GLU A 295 -24.46 -8.46 -11.72
C GLU A 295 -24.53 -9.92 -12.18
N ARG A 296 -23.59 -10.78 -11.74
CA ARG A 296 -23.67 -12.23 -11.97
C ARG A 296 -24.86 -12.83 -11.22
N GLU A 297 -25.03 -12.49 -9.94
CA GLU A 297 -26.16 -12.95 -9.12
C GLU A 297 -27.51 -12.51 -9.71
N ARG A 298 -27.62 -11.27 -10.22
CA ARG A 298 -28.83 -10.78 -10.89
C ARG A 298 -29.13 -11.51 -12.20
N MET A 299 -28.11 -11.86 -12.98
CA MET A 299 -28.30 -12.63 -14.21
C MET A 299 -28.70 -14.08 -13.93
N GLU A 300 -28.13 -14.73 -12.93
CA GLU A 300 -28.53 -16.08 -12.51
C GLU A 300 -29.97 -16.11 -11.99
N GLN A 301 -30.38 -15.09 -11.21
CA GLN A 301 -31.76 -14.95 -10.74
C GLN A 301 -32.76 -14.67 -11.88
N GLY A 302 -32.37 -13.85 -12.86
CA GLY A 302 -33.18 -13.58 -14.05
C GLY A 302 -33.32 -14.80 -14.97
N ALA A 303 -32.26 -15.61 -15.10
CA ALA A 303 -32.28 -16.86 -15.88
C ALA A 303 -33.19 -17.92 -15.23
N HIS A 304 -33.28 -17.97 -13.90
CA HIS A 304 -34.17 -18.89 -13.18
C HIS A 304 -35.64 -18.45 -13.17
N GLN A 305 -35.96 -17.17 -13.40
CA GLN A 305 -37.35 -16.69 -13.50
C GLN A 305 -37.92 -16.75 -14.92
N GLY A 306 -37.07 -16.96 -15.93
CA GLY A 306 -37.45 -17.06 -17.35
C GLY A 306 -37.56 -18.48 -17.91
N ALA A 307 -37.31 -19.51 -17.10
CA ALA A 307 -37.44 -20.94 -17.43
C ALA A 307 -38.63 -21.57 -16.71
#